data_AF-A0A3N0DPM3-F1
#
_entry.id   AF-A0A3N0DPM3-F1
#
_cell.length_a   1.000
_cell.length_b   1.000
_cell.length_c   1.000
_cell.angle_alpha   90.00
_cell.angle_beta   90.00
_cell.angle_gamma   90.00
#
_symmetry.space_group_name_H-M   'P 1'
#
loop_
_entity.id
_entity.type
_entity.pdbx_description
1 polymer ?
#
loop_
_entity_poly.entity_id
_entity_poly.type
_entity_poly.pdbx_seq_one_letter_code
_entity_poly.pdbx_strand_id
1 'polypeptide(L)'
;MEDVGKTPPEETSDGQTLTSINALSVLGLLSVAPMTAYGLAEQIQRALSFLWPVSRSLLLGQPKKLAEAGLVETLPPAPGSRASKRWAATETGRAVFRKWLSTDVETTRISSEIGLRLVFSDQGSLESLQRQLEIRRQQIIENYRQALALTDGYLANQGPFPGRLHIIAATLLLTEGHAEGELRGVEAAQTLVETWADTTTPEPARDLAVIEQVRERILETLARLEA
;
A
#
# COMPACT_ATOMS: atom_id res chain seq x y z
N MET A 1 -36.43 -4.97 5.43
CA MET A 1 -35.51 -4.02 4.76
C MET A 1 -34.44 -4.85 4.10
N GLU A 2 -34.84 -5.61 3.09
CA GLU A 2 -34.78 -5.24 1.66
C GLU A 2 -33.33 -5.07 1.18
N ASP A 3 -32.92 -6.16 0.53
CA ASP A 3 -31.86 -6.34 -0.44
C ASP A 3 -31.84 -5.20 -1.47
N VAL A 4 -30.76 -4.42 -1.45
CA VAL A 4 -30.40 -3.52 -2.55
C VAL A 4 -29.18 -4.14 -3.21
N GLY A 5 -29.46 -4.85 -4.31
CA GLY A 5 -28.48 -5.43 -5.21
C GLY A 5 -27.37 -4.44 -5.53
N LYS A 6 -26.16 -4.76 -5.04
CA LYS A 6 -24.93 -4.10 -5.44
C LYS A 6 -24.45 -4.82 -6.70
N THR A 7 -24.98 -4.42 -7.86
CA THR A 7 -24.48 -4.93 -9.14
C THR A 7 -23.01 -4.52 -9.28
N PRO A 8 -22.06 -5.47 -9.37
CA PRO A 8 -20.66 -5.16 -9.62
C PRO A 8 -20.52 -4.49 -10.99
N PRO A 9 -19.49 -3.65 -11.21
CA PRO A 9 -19.21 -3.15 -12.55
C PRO A 9 -18.93 -4.35 -13.49
N GLU A 10 -19.65 -4.37 -14.61
CA GLU A 10 -19.70 -5.42 -15.62
C GLU A 10 -18.36 -6.14 -15.85
N GLU A 11 -18.36 -7.44 -15.56
CA GLU A 11 -17.32 -8.37 -15.98
C GLU A 11 -17.47 -8.62 -17.50
N THR A 12 -16.61 -8.01 -18.31
CA THR A 12 -16.44 -8.43 -19.70
C THR A 12 -15.52 -9.63 -19.76
N SER A 13 -15.91 -10.66 -20.52
CA SER A 13 -15.41 -12.03 -20.54
C SER A 13 -13.99 -12.24 -21.11
N ASP A 14 -13.01 -11.42 -20.72
CA ASP A 14 -11.58 -11.66 -20.95
C ASP A 14 -10.75 -11.08 -19.77
N GLY A 15 -10.81 -11.75 -18.63
CA GLY A 15 -9.67 -12.03 -17.75
C GLY A 15 -8.88 -10.90 -17.07
N GLN A 16 -9.21 -9.61 -17.20
CA GLN A 16 -8.74 -8.54 -16.30
C GLN A 16 -9.57 -7.26 -16.51
N THR A 17 -10.41 -6.92 -15.53
CA THR A 17 -11.21 -5.70 -15.57
C THR A 17 -10.27 -4.48 -15.61
N LEU A 18 -10.44 -3.63 -16.61
CA LEU A 18 -9.69 -2.39 -16.84
C LEU A 18 -9.84 -1.35 -15.70
N THR A 19 -10.58 -1.71 -14.65
CA THR A 19 -10.83 -0.99 -13.40
C THR A 19 -10.06 -1.56 -12.20
N SER A 20 -9.13 -2.51 -12.40
CA SER A 20 -8.32 -2.98 -11.27
C SER A 20 -7.57 -1.83 -10.62
N ILE A 21 -7.42 -1.87 -9.30
CA ILE A 21 -6.67 -0.87 -8.53
C ILE A 21 -5.22 -0.69 -9.03
N ASN A 22 -4.62 -1.74 -9.60
CA ASN A 22 -3.33 -1.67 -10.30
C ASN A 22 -3.38 -0.75 -11.53
N ALA A 23 -4.37 -0.95 -12.40
CA ALA A 23 -4.56 -0.15 -13.60
C ALA A 23 -4.90 1.30 -13.23
N LEU A 24 -5.76 1.51 -12.23
CA LEU A 24 -6.13 2.83 -11.69
C LEU A 24 -4.92 3.55 -11.07
N SER A 25 -4.04 2.84 -10.37
CA SER A 25 -2.83 3.43 -9.79
C SER A 25 -1.89 3.97 -10.87
N VAL A 26 -1.68 3.20 -11.95
CA VAL A 26 -0.88 3.66 -13.10
C VAL A 26 -1.57 4.77 -13.88
N LEU A 27 -2.89 4.67 -14.09
CA LEU A 27 -3.68 5.71 -14.74
C LEU A 27 -3.63 7.04 -13.94
N GLY A 28 -3.66 6.96 -12.61
CA GLY A 28 -3.48 8.11 -11.72
C GLY A 28 -2.12 8.78 -11.90
N LEU A 29 -1.02 8.01 -11.91
CA LEU A 29 0.31 8.54 -12.18
C LEU A 29 0.39 9.22 -13.56
N LEU A 30 -0.14 8.57 -14.60
CA LEU A 30 -0.14 9.11 -15.97
C LEU A 30 -1.14 10.26 -16.18
N SER A 31 -2.06 10.48 -15.23
CA SER A 31 -2.93 11.66 -15.18
C SER A 31 -2.22 12.88 -14.58
N VAL A 32 -1.17 12.68 -13.78
CA VAL A 32 -0.37 13.77 -13.17
C VAL A 32 0.57 14.38 -14.21
N ALA A 33 1.30 13.54 -14.94
CA ALA A 33 2.22 13.98 -15.98
C ALA A 33 2.52 12.85 -16.96
N PRO A 34 2.90 13.16 -18.21
CA PRO A 34 3.39 12.14 -19.12
C PRO A 34 4.72 11.53 -18.65
N MET A 35 4.83 10.20 -18.63
CA MET A 35 6.01 9.50 -18.10
C MET A 35 6.59 8.51 -19.11
N THR A 36 7.92 8.36 -19.09
CA THR A 36 8.62 7.23 -19.72
C THR A 36 8.45 5.99 -18.84
N ALA A 37 8.85 4.81 -19.33
CA ALA A 37 8.90 3.60 -18.49
C ALA A 37 9.79 3.79 -17.25
N TYR A 38 10.90 4.54 -17.40
CA TYR A 38 11.79 4.87 -16.30
C TYR A 38 11.14 5.82 -15.30
N GLY A 39 10.54 6.92 -15.76
CA GLY A 39 9.86 7.87 -14.88
C GLY A 39 8.68 7.23 -14.14
N LEU A 40 7.91 6.38 -14.84
CA LEU A 40 6.81 5.65 -14.22
C LEU A 40 7.32 4.69 -13.14
N ALA A 41 8.40 3.95 -13.42
CA ALA A 41 9.04 3.09 -12.44
C ALA A 41 9.52 3.83 -11.19
N GLU A 42 10.12 5.00 -11.38
CA GLU A 42 10.59 5.85 -10.29
C GLU A 42 9.40 6.34 -9.44
N GLN A 43 8.30 6.76 -10.07
CA GLN A 43 7.12 7.21 -9.34
C GLN A 43 6.37 6.07 -8.65
N ILE A 44 6.33 4.86 -9.24
CA ILE A 44 5.84 3.66 -8.55
C ILE A 44 6.64 3.44 -7.26
N GLN A 45 7.97 3.45 -7.36
CA GLN A 45 8.85 3.20 -6.22
C GLN A 45 8.66 4.26 -5.12
N ARG A 46 8.53 5.54 -5.49
CA ARG A 46 8.44 6.66 -4.54
C ARG A 46 7.04 6.83 -3.94
N ALA A 47 5.99 6.72 -4.74
CA ALA A 47 4.64 7.15 -4.38
C ALA A 47 3.67 6.00 -4.07
N LEU A 48 3.90 4.81 -4.64
CA LEU A 48 2.95 3.70 -4.52
C LEU A 48 3.44 2.56 -3.63
N SER A 49 4.75 2.37 -3.48
CA SER A 49 5.31 1.26 -2.68
C SER A 49 4.80 1.21 -1.24
N PHE A 50 4.51 2.36 -0.63
CA PHE A 50 4.00 2.45 0.74
C PHE A 50 2.49 2.15 0.86
N LEU A 51 1.73 2.32 -0.22
CA LEU A 51 0.26 2.17 -0.22
C LEU A 51 -0.18 0.86 -0.85
N TRP A 52 0.58 0.35 -1.81
CA TRP A 52 0.16 -0.74 -2.66
C TRP A 52 1.34 -1.68 -2.95
N PRO A 53 1.54 -2.75 -2.14
CA PRO A 53 2.68 -3.65 -2.22
C PRO A 53 2.53 -4.64 -3.39
N VAL A 54 2.47 -4.11 -4.61
CA VAL A 54 2.38 -4.87 -5.85
C VAL A 54 3.72 -4.84 -6.57
N SER A 55 4.06 -5.95 -7.23
CA SER A 55 5.30 -6.05 -7.96
C SER A 55 5.41 -4.94 -9.01
N ARG A 56 6.60 -4.31 -9.05
CA ARG A 56 6.93 -3.26 -10.03
C ARG A 56 6.68 -3.73 -11.45
N SER A 57 6.93 -5.01 -11.76
CA SER A 57 6.69 -5.59 -13.08
C SER A 57 5.20 -5.61 -13.45
N LEU A 58 4.31 -5.92 -12.50
CA LEU A 58 2.87 -5.92 -12.74
C LEU A 58 2.35 -4.51 -13.03
N LEU A 59 2.83 -3.49 -12.31
CA LEU A 59 2.46 -2.09 -12.56
C LEU A 59 3.05 -1.57 -13.88
N LEU A 60 4.31 -1.88 -14.19
CA LEU A 60 4.92 -1.49 -15.46
C LEU A 60 4.29 -2.17 -16.69
N GLY A 61 3.54 -3.25 -16.50
CA GLY A 61 2.75 -3.89 -17.56
C GLY A 61 1.42 -3.19 -17.88
N GLN A 62 0.93 -2.31 -17.00
CA GLN A 62 -0.39 -1.67 -17.16
C GLN A 62 -0.50 -0.67 -18.32
N PRO A 63 0.52 0.15 -18.66
CA PRO A 63 0.39 1.15 -19.72
C PRO A 63 -0.05 0.57 -21.07
N LYS A 64 0.40 -0.64 -21.41
CA LYS A 64 0.00 -1.32 -22.66
C LYS A 64 -1.50 -1.62 -22.66
N LYS A 65 -2.03 -2.19 -21.58
CA LYS A 65 -3.45 -2.55 -21.44
C LYS A 65 -4.35 -1.32 -21.41
N LEU A 66 -3.91 -0.29 -20.68
CA LEU A 66 -4.59 1.01 -20.63
C LEU A 66 -4.63 1.68 -22.02
N ALA A 67 -3.58 1.50 -22.84
CA ALA A 67 -3.56 2.03 -24.19
C ALA A 67 -4.47 1.24 -25.15
N GLU A 68 -4.50 -0.09 -25.05
CA GLU A 68 -5.45 -0.94 -25.80
C GLU A 68 -6.90 -0.57 -25.48
N ALA A 69 -7.17 -0.13 -24.25
CA ALA A 69 -8.48 0.37 -23.80
C ALA A 69 -8.75 1.85 -24.12
N GLY A 70 -7.83 2.57 -24.75
CA GLY A 70 -7.99 4.01 -25.07
C GLY A 70 -7.95 4.95 -23.85
N LEU A 71 -7.55 4.46 -22.68
CA LEU A 71 -7.44 5.24 -21.44
C LEU A 71 -6.08 5.96 -21.32
N VAL A 72 -5.08 5.45 -22.02
CA VAL A 72 -3.73 6.01 -22.11
C VAL A 72 -3.32 6.15 -23.57
N GLU A 73 -2.64 7.22 -23.92
CA GLU A 73 -2.04 7.41 -25.23
C GLU A 73 -0.52 7.31 -25.17
N THR A 74 0.08 6.88 -26.28
CA THR A 74 1.53 6.92 -26.44
C THR A 74 1.92 8.24 -27.08
N LEU A 75 2.74 9.02 -26.38
CA LEU A 75 3.31 10.25 -26.87
C LEU A 75 4.69 10.02 -27.48
N PRO A 76 5.08 10.86 -28.46
CA PRO A 76 6.46 10.87 -28.94
C PRO A 76 7.45 11.18 -27.80
N PRO A 77 8.72 10.77 -27.96
CA PRO A 77 9.78 11.17 -27.05
C PRO A 77 9.79 12.69 -26.84
N ALA A 78 10.21 13.13 -25.66
CA ALA A 78 10.42 14.55 -25.44
C ALA A 78 11.48 15.09 -26.43
N PRO A 79 11.35 16.34 -26.89
CA PRO A 79 12.36 16.96 -27.75
C PRO A 79 13.77 16.83 -27.14
N GLY A 80 14.74 16.36 -27.93
CA GLY A 80 16.13 16.16 -27.48
C GLY A 80 16.41 14.85 -26.73
N SER A 81 15.42 13.96 -26.56
CA SER A 81 15.62 12.64 -25.94
C SER A 81 16.03 11.57 -26.96
N ARG A 82 17.02 10.74 -26.64
CA ARG A 82 17.58 9.65 -27.50
C ARG A 82 16.68 8.40 -27.63
N ALA A 83 15.37 8.58 -27.49
CA ALA A 83 14.28 7.61 -27.50
C ALA A 83 13.91 6.97 -26.14
N SER A 84 12.74 7.38 -25.63
CA SER A 84 11.78 6.44 -25.06
C SER A 84 10.37 6.96 -25.32
N LYS A 85 9.45 6.03 -25.63
CA LYS A 85 8.02 6.33 -25.70
C LYS A 85 7.56 6.82 -24.33
N ARG A 86 6.69 7.82 -24.30
CA ARG A 86 6.03 8.29 -23.08
C ARG A 86 4.56 7.92 -23.15
N TRP A 87 3.96 7.77 -21.98
CA TRP A 87 2.52 7.57 -21.86
C TRP A 87 1.89 8.76 -21.14
N ALA A 88 0.66 9.07 -21.49
CA ALA A 88 -0.18 10.04 -20.79
C ALA A 88 -1.61 9.52 -20.73
N ALA A 89 -2.34 9.83 -19.67
CA ALA A 89 -3.78 9.55 -19.66
C ALA A 89 -4.48 10.35 -20.77
N THR A 90 -5.45 9.73 -21.45
CA THR A 90 -6.37 10.42 -22.38
C THR A 90 -7.45 11.16 -21.59
N GLU A 91 -8.30 11.96 -22.26
CA GLU A 91 -9.45 12.55 -21.57
C GLU A 91 -10.45 11.48 -21.08
N THR A 92 -10.65 10.43 -21.87
CA THR A 92 -11.44 9.25 -21.45
C THR A 92 -10.83 8.59 -20.21
N GLY A 93 -9.50 8.39 -20.20
CA GLY A 93 -8.78 7.87 -19.04
C GLY A 93 -8.96 8.75 -17.79
N ARG A 94 -8.81 10.07 -17.93
CA ARG A 94 -9.05 11.02 -16.84
C ARG A 94 -10.49 10.96 -16.33
N ALA A 95 -11.48 10.84 -17.23
CA ALA A 95 -12.88 10.70 -16.85
C ALA A 95 -13.15 9.42 -16.05
N VAL A 96 -12.60 8.28 -16.48
CA VAL A 96 -12.66 7.00 -15.74
C VAL A 96 -12.03 7.13 -14.36
N PHE A 97 -10.84 7.74 -14.27
CA PHE A 97 -10.15 7.93 -12.99
C PHE A 97 -10.93 8.86 -12.05
N ARG A 98 -11.49 9.97 -12.55
CA ARG A 98 -12.35 10.87 -11.78
C ARG A 98 -13.59 10.16 -11.24
N LYS A 99 -14.24 9.32 -12.07
CA LYS A 99 -15.39 8.51 -11.64
C LYS A 99 -15.02 7.59 -10.48
N TRP A 100 -13.87 6.91 -10.57
CA TRP A 100 -13.40 6.06 -9.48
C TRP A 100 -13.07 6.84 -8.20
N LEU A 101 -12.43 8.02 -8.30
CA LEU A 101 -12.19 8.87 -7.12
C LEU A 101 -13.48 9.31 -6.39
N SER A 102 -14.63 9.27 -7.08
CA SER A 102 -15.94 9.58 -6.49
C SER A 102 -16.72 8.37 -5.98
N THR A 103 -16.22 7.15 -6.16
CA THR A 103 -16.85 5.95 -5.57
C THR A 103 -16.46 5.80 -4.10
N ASP A 104 -17.31 5.14 -3.32
CA ASP A 104 -17.00 4.80 -1.94
C ASP A 104 -15.69 4.02 -1.84
N VAL A 105 -14.86 4.40 -0.86
CA VAL A 105 -13.64 3.67 -0.57
C VAL A 105 -13.99 2.27 -0.04
N GLU A 106 -13.34 1.26 -0.60
CA GLU A 106 -13.48 -0.10 -0.08
C GLU A 106 -12.78 -0.24 1.28
N THR A 107 -13.26 -1.16 2.11
CA THR A 107 -12.59 -1.48 3.38
C THR A 107 -11.15 -1.90 3.14
N THR A 108 -10.21 -1.21 3.77
CA THR A 108 -8.79 -1.57 3.74
C THR A 108 -8.60 -2.99 4.26
N ARG A 109 -8.04 -3.86 3.42
CA ARG A 109 -7.62 -5.21 3.82
C ARG A 109 -6.12 -5.22 4.07
N ILE A 110 -5.72 -5.60 5.28
CA ILE A 110 -4.30 -5.72 5.63
C ILE A 110 -3.81 -7.09 5.19
N SER A 111 -2.80 -7.13 4.31
CA SER A 111 -2.07 -8.35 3.95
C SER A 111 -0.74 -8.37 4.69
N SER A 112 -0.64 -9.16 5.77
CA SER A 112 0.56 -9.25 6.60
C SER A 112 1.14 -10.66 6.58
N GLU A 113 2.26 -10.84 5.86
CA GLU A 113 2.96 -12.13 5.85
C GLU A 113 3.50 -12.49 7.25
N ILE A 114 4.02 -11.52 8.00
CA ILE A 114 4.48 -11.74 9.37
C ILE A 114 3.34 -12.15 10.30
N GLY A 115 2.14 -11.57 10.10
CA GLY A 115 0.93 -11.96 10.82
C GLY A 115 0.52 -13.40 10.52
N LEU A 116 0.56 -13.83 9.26
CA LEU A 116 0.30 -15.23 8.90
C LEU A 116 1.32 -16.18 9.53
N ARG A 117 2.59 -15.79 9.57
CA ARG A 117 3.65 -16.58 10.24
C ARG A 117 3.42 -16.71 11.74
N LEU A 118 2.89 -15.68 12.42
CA LEU A 118 2.49 -15.76 13.82
C LEU A 118 1.32 -16.74 14.02
N VAL A 119 0.28 -16.63 13.20
CA VAL A 119 -0.93 -17.47 13.28
C VAL A 119 -0.63 -18.97 13.17
N PHE A 120 0.34 -19.35 12.33
CA PHE A 120 0.71 -20.75 12.10
C PHE A 120 2.08 -21.12 12.69
N SER A 121 2.52 -20.39 13.72
CA SER A 121 3.86 -20.58 14.30
C SER A 121 4.03 -21.92 15.02
N ASP A 122 2.94 -22.56 15.43
CA ASP A 122 2.88 -23.91 15.99
C ASP A 122 3.37 -24.99 15.01
N GLN A 123 3.37 -24.69 13.71
CA GLN A 123 3.89 -25.56 12.65
C GLN A 123 5.40 -25.36 12.38
N GLY A 124 6.05 -24.47 13.11
CA GLY A 124 7.46 -24.11 12.93
C GLY A 124 8.26 -24.11 14.24
N SER A 125 9.44 -23.49 14.22
CA SER A 125 10.29 -23.33 15.40
C SER A 125 10.25 -21.90 15.95
N LEU A 126 10.42 -21.77 17.28
CA LEU A 126 10.51 -20.49 17.97
C LEU A 126 11.64 -19.61 17.40
N GLU A 127 12.81 -20.20 17.15
CA GLU A 127 13.97 -19.50 16.54
C GLU A 127 13.62 -18.90 15.17
N SER A 128 12.91 -19.67 14.32
CA SER A 128 12.51 -19.19 13.00
C SER A 128 11.53 -18.02 13.11
N LEU A 129 10.55 -18.10 14.03
CA LEU A 129 9.59 -17.03 14.27
C LEU A 129 10.30 -15.74 14.74
N GLN A 130 11.18 -15.85 15.75
CA GLN A 130 11.96 -14.72 16.27
C GLN A 130 12.79 -14.06 15.16
N ARG A 131 13.49 -14.86 14.35
CA ARG A 131 14.25 -14.36 13.20
C ARG A 131 13.37 -13.63 12.18
N GLN A 132 12.18 -14.15 11.89
CA GLN A 132 11.26 -13.52 10.94
C GLN A 132 10.68 -12.20 11.46
N LEU A 133 10.37 -12.12 12.75
CA LEU A 133 9.94 -10.87 13.39
C LEU A 133 11.04 -9.80 13.32
N GLU A 134 12.30 -10.19 13.61
CA GLU A 134 13.43 -9.26 13.52
C GLU A 134 13.68 -8.78 12.08
N ILE A 135 13.62 -9.67 11.10
CA ILE A 135 13.72 -9.28 9.68
C ILE A 135 12.63 -8.27 9.33
N ARG A 136 11.39 -8.50 9.76
CA ARG A 136 10.30 -7.56 9.48
C ARG A 136 10.55 -6.21 10.15
N ARG A 137 10.99 -6.19 11.42
CA ARG A 137 11.34 -4.96 12.14
C ARG A 137 12.40 -4.16 11.38
N GLN A 138 13.47 -4.82 10.92
CA GLN A 138 14.52 -4.17 10.12
C GLN A 138 14.02 -3.62 8.79
N GLN A 139 13.11 -4.33 8.11
CA GLN A 139 12.47 -3.82 6.90
C GLN A 139 11.62 -2.57 7.17
N ILE A 140 10.90 -2.52 8.28
CA ILE A 140 10.13 -1.32 8.68
C ILE A 140 11.08 -0.14 8.94
N ILE A 141 12.18 -0.36 9.65
CA ILE A 141 13.21 0.67 9.88
C ILE A 141 13.76 1.21 8.56
N GLU A 142 14.04 0.34 7.59
CA GLU A 142 14.50 0.76 6.27
C GLU A 142 13.44 1.59 5.51
N ASN A 143 12.16 1.24 5.64
CA ASN A 143 11.08 2.04 5.09
C ASN A 143 11.03 3.46 5.70
N TYR A 144 11.27 3.58 7.02
CA TYR A 144 11.39 4.89 7.67
C TYR A 144 12.58 5.70 7.15
N ARG A 145 13.73 5.08 6.88
CA ARG A 145 14.88 5.77 6.27
C ARG A 145 14.54 6.29 4.87
N GLN A 146 13.81 5.51 4.08
CA GLN A 146 13.35 5.95 2.76
C GLN A 146 12.32 7.09 2.85
N ALA A 147 11.41 7.03 3.83
CA ALA A 147 10.47 8.10 4.09
C ALA A 147 11.18 9.41 4.49
N LEU A 148 12.20 9.34 5.35
CA LEU A 148 13.03 10.50 5.72
C LEU A 148 13.70 11.13 4.49
N ALA A 149 14.33 10.32 3.64
CA ALA A 149 14.94 10.82 2.41
C ALA A 149 13.93 11.50 1.47
N LEU A 150 12.69 10.97 1.39
CA LEU A 150 11.61 11.57 0.63
C LEU A 150 11.19 12.92 1.22
N THR A 151 10.97 12.99 2.54
CA THR A 151 10.55 14.23 3.21
C THR A 151 11.63 15.31 3.15
N ASP A 152 12.90 14.96 3.32
CA ASP A 152 14.04 15.87 3.18
C ASP A 152 14.08 16.47 1.76
N GLY A 153 13.84 15.64 0.74
CA GLY A 153 13.74 16.10 -0.64
C GLY A 153 12.65 17.16 -0.84
N TYR A 154 11.46 16.98 -0.24
CA TYR A 154 10.40 18.00 -0.32
C TYR A 154 10.74 19.26 0.47
N LEU A 155 11.30 19.15 1.67
CA LEU A 155 11.74 20.30 2.47
C LEU A 155 12.85 21.10 1.80
N ALA A 156 13.71 20.44 1.02
CA ALA A 156 14.75 21.07 0.21
C ALA A 156 14.25 21.60 -1.16
N ASN A 157 12.94 21.58 -1.43
CA ASN A 157 12.34 21.94 -2.73
C ASN A 157 12.83 21.09 -3.93
N GLN A 158 13.26 19.85 -3.69
CA GLN A 158 13.75 18.89 -4.69
C GLN A 158 12.76 17.74 -4.95
N GLY A 159 11.66 17.67 -4.20
CA GLY A 159 10.62 16.67 -4.39
C GLY A 159 9.86 16.85 -5.71
N PRO A 160 9.41 15.75 -6.35
CA PRO A 160 8.66 15.83 -7.60
C PRO A 160 7.26 16.44 -7.37
N PHE A 161 6.71 17.10 -8.40
CA PHE A 161 5.36 17.66 -8.37
C PHE A 161 5.08 18.63 -7.19
N PRO A 162 5.85 19.73 -7.05
CA PRO A 162 5.69 20.68 -5.93
C PRO A 162 4.29 21.32 -5.87
N GLY A 163 3.57 21.41 -7.00
CA GLY A 163 2.16 21.87 -7.01
C GLY A 163 1.18 20.94 -6.27
N ARG A 164 1.61 19.73 -5.88
CA ARG A 164 0.79 18.72 -5.19
C ARG A 164 1.18 18.55 -3.71
N LEU A 165 1.94 19.48 -3.13
CA LEU A 165 2.44 19.36 -1.74
C LEU A 165 1.34 19.04 -0.71
N HIS A 166 0.15 19.62 -0.84
CA HIS A 166 -0.98 19.33 0.03
C HIS A 166 -1.45 17.86 -0.05
N ILE A 167 -1.49 17.28 -1.25
CA ILE A 167 -1.82 15.85 -1.44
C ILE A 167 -0.71 14.98 -0.87
N ILE A 168 0.55 15.33 -1.16
CA ILE A 168 1.72 14.60 -0.67
C ILE A 168 1.76 14.60 0.86
N ALA A 169 1.52 15.74 1.50
CA ALA A 169 1.46 15.86 2.96
C ALA A 169 0.37 14.96 3.56
N ALA A 170 -0.84 14.98 2.99
CA ALA A 170 -1.93 14.11 3.43
C ALA A 170 -1.59 12.62 3.27
N THR A 171 -0.97 12.24 2.15
CA THR A 171 -0.51 10.86 1.92
C THR A 171 0.55 10.46 2.95
N LEU A 172 1.52 11.33 3.24
CA LEU A 172 2.58 11.07 4.21
C LEU A 172 2.01 10.80 5.61
N LEU A 173 1.03 11.59 6.06
CA LEU A 173 0.36 11.37 7.34
C LEU A 173 -0.28 9.98 7.43
N LEU A 174 -0.99 9.55 6.37
CA LEU A 174 -1.61 8.23 6.33
C LEU A 174 -0.57 7.11 6.34
N THR A 175 0.48 7.21 5.52
CA THR A 175 1.51 6.18 5.41
C THR A 175 2.37 6.06 6.65
N GLU A 176 2.67 7.18 7.30
CA GLU A 176 3.45 7.21 8.54
C GLU A 176 2.67 6.54 9.68
N GLY A 177 1.39 6.87 9.86
CA GLY A 177 0.56 6.22 10.87
C GLY A 177 0.39 4.72 10.66
N HIS A 178 0.31 4.25 9.41
CA HIS A 178 0.32 2.81 9.11
C HIS A 178 1.65 2.15 9.48
N ALA A 179 2.78 2.77 9.14
CA ALA A 179 4.10 2.24 9.47
C ALA A 179 4.33 2.19 10.99
N GLU A 180 3.88 3.22 11.71
CA GLU A 180 4.01 3.31 13.17
C GLU A 180 3.17 2.23 13.86
N GLY A 181 1.91 2.07 13.42
CA GLY A 181 1.02 1.03 13.93
C GLY A 181 1.58 -0.39 13.71
N GLU A 182 2.16 -0.65 12.54
CA GLU A 182 2.79 -1.93 12.26
C GLU A 182 4.04 -2.16 13.12
N LEU A 183 4.94 -1.17 13.24
CA LEU A 183 6.15 -1.28 14.05
C LEU A 183 5.79 -1.62 15.51
N ARG A 184 4.85 -0.85 16.08
CA ARG A 184 4.36 -1.08 17.45
C ARG A 184 3.81 -2.49 17.63
N GLY A 185 3.07 -3.00 16.65
CA GLY A 185 2.54 -4.37 16.66
C GLY A 185 3.63 -5.43 16.60
N VAL A 186 4.63 -5.26 15.73
CA VAL A 186 5.77 -6.19 15.60
C VAL A 186 6.62 -6.20 16.87
N GLU A 187 6.93 -5.04 17.44
CA GLU A 187 7.71 -4.94 18.68
C GLU A 187 6.97 -5.59 19.86
N ALA A 188 5.67 -5.33 20.01
CA ALA A 188 4.86 -5.98 21.04
C ALA A 188 4.82 -7.51 20.87
N ALA A 189 4.70 -8.00 19.63
CA ALA A 189 4.74 -9.43 19.34
C ALA A 189 6.12 -10.03 19.65
N GLN A 190 7.22 -9.33 19.34
CA GLN A 190 8.57 -9.77 19.70
C GLN A 190 8.74 -9.92 21.21
N THR A 191 8.37 -8.90 21.98
CA THR A 191 8.44 -8.95 23.45
C THR A 191 7.63 -10.11 24.03
N LEU A 192 6.44 -10.40 23.49
CA LEU A 192 5.67 -11.56 23.93
C LEU A 192 6.37 -12.88 23.57
N VAL A 193 6.81 -13.04 22.32
CA VAL A 193 7.45 -14.27 21.82
C VAL A 193 8.77 -14.56 22.54
N GLU A 194 9.49 -13.55 23.03
CA GLU A 194 10.69 -13.71 23.86
C GLU A 194 10.42 -14.44 25.19
N THR A 195 9.18 -14.41 25.69
CA THR A 195 8.77 -15.10 26.92
C THR A 195 8.38 -16.56 26.69
N TRP A 196 8.29 -17.00 25.43
CA TRP A 196 7.82 -18.34 25.08
C TRP A 196 8.93 -19.38 25.28
N ALA A 197 8.55 -20.56 25.79
CA ALA A 197 9.44 -21.72 25.82
C ALA A 197 9.54 -22.39 24.43
N ASP A 198 8.40 -22.50 23.75
CA ASP A 198 8.24 -23.04 22.39
C ASP A 198 6.99 -22.43 21.73
N THR A 199 6.64 -22.87 20.51
CA THR A 199 5.48 -22.35 19.76
C THR A 199 4.20 -23.18 19.92
N THR A 200 4.22 -24.23 20.74
CA THR A 200 3.10 -25.20 20.87
C THR A 200 2.53 -25.27 22.29
N THR A 201 3.22 -24.69 23.27
CA THR A 201 2.86 -24.71 24.69
C THR A 201 2.33 -23.34 25.14
N PRO A 202 1.01 -23.19 25.35
CA PRO A 202 0.45 -21.96 25.88
C PRO A 202 0.76 -21.78 27.37
N GLU A 203 0.83 -20.54 27.83
CA GLU A 203 0.87 -20.16 29.24
C GLU A 203 -0.38 -19.34 29.57
N PRO A 204 -1.49 -19.97 29.98
CA PRO A 204 -2.80 -19.32 30.02
C PRO A 204 -2.86 -18.03 30.82
N ALA A 205 -2.14 -17.93 31.95
CA ALA A 205 -2.13 -16.72 32.78
C ALA A 205 -1.52 -15.52 32.03
N ARG A 206 -0.38 -15.73 31.36
CA ARG A 206 0.28 -14.70 30.54
C ARG A 206 -0.54 -14.37 29.30
N ASP A 207 -0.93 -15.39 28.55
CA ASP A 207 -1.55 -15.22 27.22
C ASP A 207 -2.94 -14.57 27.32
N LEU A 208 -3.75 -14.98 28.31
CA LEU A 208 -5.05 -14.35 28.55
C LEU A 208 -4.91 -12.91 29.06
N ALA A 209 -3.90 -12.59 29.88
CA ALA A 209 -3.65 -11.23 30.33
C ALA A 209 -3.30 -10.29 29.16
N VAL A 210 -2.54 -10.76 28.17
CA VAL A 210 -2.28 -9.99 26.94
C VAL A 210 -3.57 -9.77 26.15
N ILE A 211 -4.41 -10.80 26.01
CA ILE A 211 -5.71 -10.69 25.32
C ILE A 211 -6.62 -9.69 26.03
N GLU A 212 -6.67 -9.71 27.36
CA GLU A 212 -7.43 -8.76 28.16
C GLU A 212 -6.96 -7.32 27.93
N GLN A 213 -5.65 -7.08 27.98
CA GLN A 213 -5.08 -5.75 27.68
C GLN A 213 -5.39 -5.29 26.25
N VAL A 214 -5.35 -6.19 25.25
CA VAL A 214 -5.76 -5.87 23.88
C VAL A 214 -7.24 -5.47 23.84
N ARG A 215 -8.10 -6.23 24.51
CA ARG A 215 -9.53 -5.96 24.59
C ARG A 215 -9.82 -4.60 25.25
N GLU A 216 -9.15 -4.27 26.35
CA GLU A 216 -9.30 -2.98 27.03
C GLU A 216 -8.94 -1.81 26.11
N ARG A 217 -7.80 -1.87 25.41
CA ARG A 217 -7.40 -0.83 24.43
C ARG A 217 -8.42 -0.67 23.30
N ILE A 218 -9.02 -1.77 22.84
CA ILE A 218 -10.08 -1.73 21.82
C ILE A 218 -11.32 -1.01 22.37
N LEU A 219 -11.74 -1.32 23.59
CA LEU A 219 -12.88 -0.68 24.23
C LEU A 219 -12.66 0.82 24.46
N GLU A 220 -11.50 1.22 24.96
CA GLU A 220 -11.13 2.63 25.15
C GLU A 220 -11.14 3.38 23.81
N THR A 221 -10.61 2.75 22.76
CA THR A 221 -10.61 3.32 21.42
C THR A 221 -12.02 3.48 20.89
N LEU A 222 -12.87 2.47 21.05
CA LEU A 222 -14.26 2.51 20.59
C LEU A 222 -15.04 3.60 21.33
N ALA A 223 -14.94 3.66 22.66
CA ALA A 223 -15.59 4.69 23.47
C ALA A 223 -15.17 6.11 23.06
N ARG A 224 -13.89 6.31 22.72
CA ARG A 224 -13.39 7.60 22.20
C ARG A 224 -13.91 7.94 20.80
N LEU A 225 -14.15 6.95 19.95
CA LEU A 225 -14.62 7.17 18.58
C LEU A 225 -16.14 7.36 18.49
N GLU A 226 -16.89 6.84 19.47
CA GLU A 226 -18.35 6.95 19.55
C GLU A 226 -18.83 8.16 20.39
N ALA A 227 -17.94 8.82 21.12
CA ALA A 227 -18.21 10.03 21.93
C ALA A 227 -18.16 11.33 21.10
#